data_AF-A0A9E5ICB9-F1
#
_entry.id   AF-A0A9E5ICB9-F1
#
_cell.length_a   1.000
_cell.length_b   1.000
_cell.length_c   1.000
_cell.angle_alpha   90.00
_cell.angle_beta   90.00
_cell.angle_gamma   90.00
#
_symmetry.space_group_name_H-M   'P 1'
#
loop_
_entity.id
_entity.type
_entity.pdbx_description
1 polymer ?
#
loop_
_entity_poly.entity_id
_entity_poly.type
_entity_poly.pdbx_seq_one_letter_code
_entity_poly.pdbx_strand_id
1 'polypeptide(L)'
;DAAWSLIGGDQEKKFEPSGGHPQAALHRLLPVLQVERSGVDELGRPDAALQKRMDLLTQAFLPADTTESWQSWLAEKGRDQDLSAALADLTMIVAADEREEALALALAMRKALADSSDQTVALVTPDRALARRVRAELKRWNIDIDDSGGEPLSSSPYGVLARLVLTCFGDACKPVEWLALLAHPLVRLGLPRAELERLARLLEIGVLRGVAENRDNIDAMLAQARMAAADRHAHPAVQRISDDDWSALTSLVHHLCEK
;
A
#
# COMPACT_ATOMS: atom_id res chain seq x y z
N ASP A 1 -20.85 -20.04 -24.77
CA ASP A 1 -20.69 -21.11 -23.76
C ASP A 1 -19.29 -21.72 -23.70
N ALA A 2 -18.63 -22.05 -24.81
CA ALA A 2 -17.27 -22.63 -24.78
C ALA A 2 -16.24 -21.76 -24.03
N ALA A 3 -16.19 -20.45 -24.30
CA ALA A 3 -15.32 -19.53 -23.57
C ALA A 3 -15.65 -19.45 -22.07
N TRP A 4 -16.92 -19.62 -21.69
CA TRP A 4 -17.36 -19.57 -20.30
C TRP A 4 -16.79 -20.74 -19.48
N SER A 5 -16.85 -21.95 -20.03
CA SER A 5 -16.28 -23.13 -19.36
C SER A 5 -14.78 -23.02 -19.10
N LEU A 6 -14.04 -22.27 -19.93
CA LEU A 6 -12.60 -22.09 -19.77
C LEU A 6 -12.24 -21.06 -18.67
N ILE A 7 -13.14 -20.13 -18.35
CA ILE A 7 -12.92 -19.13 -17.30
C ILE A 7 -12.84 -19.79 -15.92
N GLY A 8 -13.73 -20.75 -15.65
CA GLY A 8 -13.83 -21.43 -14.36
C GLY A 8 -12.71 -22.42 -14.06
N GLY A 9 -11.95 -22.82 -15.07
CA GLY A 9 -11.07 -23.99 -15.02
C GLY A 9 -11.87 -25.30 -14.97
N ASP A 10 -11.21 -26.39 -15.33
CA ASP A 10 -11.80 -27.73 -15.32
C ASP A 10 -10.78 -28.70 -14.72
N GLN A 11 -11.11 -29.27 -13.56
CA GLN A 11 -10.27 -30.22 -12.82
C GLN A 11 -10.02 -31.51 -13.62
N GLU A 12 -10.97 -31.91 -14.49
CA GLU A 12 -10.84 -33.11 -15.32
C GLU A 12 -10.00 -32.84 -16.57
N LYS A 13 -10.11 -31.64 -17.15
CA LYS A 13 -9.38 -31.25 -18.38
C LYS A 13 -8.04 -30.55 -18.14
N LYS A 14 -7.61 -30.40 -16.88
CA LYS A 14 -6.32 -29.83 -16.46
C LYS A 14 -6.04 -28.42 -17.01
N PHE A 15 -7.06 -27.55 -17.06
CA PHE A 15 -6.82 -26.12 -17.31
C PHE A 15 -7.10 -25.31 -16.05
N GLU A 16 -6.15 -24.45 -15.67
CA GLU A 16 -6.24 -23.62 -14.48
C GLU A 16 -7.28 -22.50 -14.68
N PRO A 17 -8.08 -22.17 -13.65
CA PRO A 17 -8.99 -21.05 -13.72
C PRO A 17 -8.24 -19.75 -14.04
N SER A 18 -8.75 -18.96 -14.99
CA SER A 18 -8.16 -17.65 -15.28
C SER A 18 -8.50 -16.66 -14.17
N GLY A 19 -7.70 -16.66 -13.11
CA GLY A 19 -7.93 -15.82 -11.92
C GLY A 19 -7.95 -14.32 -12.19
N GLY A 20 -7.33 -13.88 -13.29
CA GLY A 20 -7.34 -12.48 -13.75
C GLY A 20 -8.52 -12.11 -14.66
N HIS A 21 -9.35 -13.07 -15.08
CA HIS A 21 -10.46 -12.78 -15.97
C HIS A 21 -11.59 -12.02 -15.23
N PRO A 22 -12.17 -10.94 -15.80
CA PRO A 22 -13.19 -10.14 -15.11
C PRO A 22 -14.43 -10.94 -14.65
N GLN A 23 -14.79 -11.99 -15.37
CA GLN A 23 -15.93 -12.85 -15.03
C GLN A 23 -15.58 -14.07 -14.15
N ALA A 24 -14.32 -14.24 -13.72
CA ALA A 24 -13.93 -15.40 -12.91
C ALA A 24 -14.65 -15.46 -11.56
N ALA A 25 -14.85 -14.29 -10.92
CA ALA A 25 -15.59 -14.21 -9.67
C ALA A 25 -17.06 -14.63 -9.85
N LEU A 26 -17.73 -14.15 -10.90
CA LEU A 26 -19.11 -14.54 -11.22
C LEU A 26 -19.19 -16.05 -11.50
N HIS A 27 -18.28 -16.59 -12.30
CA HIS A 27 -18.24 -18.02 -12.61
C HIS A 27 -18.12 -18.89 -11.34
N ARG A 28 -17.31 -18.46 -10.36
CA ARG A 28 -17.16 -19.16 -9.08
C ARG A 28 -18.38 -19.01 -8.16
N LEU A 29 -19.09 -17.88 -8.26
CA LEU A 29 -20.22 -17.56 -7.40
C LEU A 29 -21.49 -18.31 -7.81
N LEU A 30 -21.75 -18.49 -9.10
CA LEU A 30 -23.00 -19.11 -9.59
C LEU A 30 -23.27 -20.51 -9.02
N PRO A 31 -22.30 -21.44 -8.96
CA PRO A 31 -22.51 -22.74 -8.31
C PRO A 31 -22.83 -22.64 -6.81
N VAL A 32 -22.26 -21.65 -6.11
CA VAL A 32 -22.52 -21.42 -4.67
C VAL A 32 -23.96 -20.94 -4.47
N LEU A 33 -24.45 -20.07 -5.36
CA LEU A 33 -25.82 -19.57 -5.33
C LEU A 33 -26.85 -20.56 -5.91
N GLN A 34 -26.40 -21.64 -6.54
CA GLN A 34 -27.24 -22.61 -7.25
C GLN A 34 -28.09 -21.96 -8.36
N VAL A 35 -27.51 -20.97 -9.06
CA VAL A 35 -28.14 -20.25 -10.16
C VAL A 35 -27.37 -20.53 -11.45
N GLU A 36 -28.09 -20.84 -12.53
CA GLU A 36 -27.50 -20.96 -13.86
C GLU A 36 -27.12 -19.58 -14.41
N ARG A 37 -26.15 -19.51 -15.33
CA ARG A 37 -25.76 -18.24 -15.97
C ARG A 37 -26.93 -17.55 -16.67
N SER A 38 -27.82 -18.33 -17.28
CA SER A 38 -29.06 -17.87 -17.92
C SER A 38 -30.02 -17.19 -16.94
N GLY A 39 -29.89 -17.44 -15.63
CA GLY A 39 -30.66 -16.81 -14.57
C GLY A 39 -30.06 -15.50 -14.05
N VAL A 40 -28.98 -14.99 -14.67
CA VAL A 40 -28.39 -13.69 -14.31
C VAL A 40 -28.99 -12.62 -15.21
N ASP A 41 -29.81 -11.74 -14.64
CA ASP A 41 -30.40 -10.62 -15.34
C ASP A 41 -29.44 -9.43 -15.45
N GLU A 42 -29.41 -8.79 -16.62
CA GLU A 42 -28.74 -7.50 -16.82
C GLU A 42 -29.60 -6.36 -16.27
N LEU A 43 -29.09 -5.66 -15.25
CA LEU A 43 -29.83 -4.59 -14.57
C LEU A 43 -29.97 -3.30 -15.40
N GLY A 44 -29.19 -3.14 -16.46
CA GLY A 44 -29.19 -1.95 -17.30
C GLY A 44 -28.93 -2.29 -18.77
N ARG A 45 -29.52 -1.51 -19.67
CA ARG A 45 -29.27 -1.65 -21.12
C ARG A 45 -28.23 -0.62 -21.55
N PRO A 46 -27.08 -1.03 -22.11
CA PRO A 46 -26.11 -0.10 -22.65
C PRO A 46 -26.70 0.63 -23.87
N ASP A 47 -26.24 1.86 -24.10
CA ASP A 47 -26.52 2.53 -25.37
C ASP A 47 -25.75 1.84 -26.53
N ALA A 48 -26.01 2.28 -27.76
CA ALA A 48 -25.40 1.67 -28.94
C ALA A 48 -23.86 1.77 -28.97
N ALA A 49 -23.28 2.85 -28.43
CA ALA A 49 -21.83 3.05 -28.42
C ALA A 49 -21.17 2.13 -27.38
N LEU A 50 -21.75 2.07 -26.18
CA LEU A 50 -21.35 1.16 -25.12
C LEU A 50 -21.49 -0.31 -25.54
N GLN A 51 -22.56 -0.67 -26.26
CA GLN A 51 -22.73 -2.03 -26.78
C GLN A 51 -21.60 -2.41 -27.74
N LYS A 52 -21.23 -1.53 -28.68
CA LYS A 52 -20.09 -1.78 -29.58
C LYS A 52 -18.77 -1.97 -28.80
N ARG A 53 -18.57 -1.18 -27.75
CA ARG A 53 -17.40 -1.31 -26.87
C ARG A 53 -17.42 -2.61 -26.07
N MET A 54 -18.57 -3.02 -25.55
CA MET A 54 -18.73 -4.30 -24.86
C MET A 54 -18.47 -5.49 -25.79
N ASP A 55 -18.95 -5.46 -27.03
CA ASP A 55 -18.69 -6.48 -28.03
C ASP A 55 -17.17 -6.61 -28.28
N LEU A 56 -16.47 -5.49 -28.42
CA LEU A 56 -15.01 -5.46 -28.59
C LEU A 56 -14.26 -5.99 -27.36
N LEU A 57 -14.60 -5.51 -26.15
CA LEU A 57 -13.95 -5.94 -24.91
C LEU A 57 -14.19 -7.43 -24.65
N THR A 58 -15.37 -7.95 -25.01
CA THR A 58 -15.66 -9.39 -24.91
C THR A 58 -14.68 -10.21 -25.74
N GLN A 59 -14.31 -9.74 -26.93
CA GLN A 59 -13.27 -10.40 -27.73
C GLN A 59 -11.88 -10.28 -27.09
N ALA A 60 -11.54 -9.11 -26.55
CA ALA A 60 -10.23 -8.86 -25.92
C ALA A 60 -10.00 -9.71 -24.66
N PHE A 61 -11.07 -10.03 -23.92
CA PHE A 61 -11.00 -10.86 -22.72
C PHE A 61 -11.17 -12.36 -22.96
N LEU A 62 -11.34 -12.81 -24.21
CA LEU A 62 -11.42 -14.24 -24.49
C LEU A 62 -10.19 -14.99 -23.94
N PRO A 63 -10.38 -16.17 -23.32
CA PRO A 63 -9.28 -17.03 -22.94
C PRO A 63 -8.35 -17.31 -24.13
N ALA A 64 -7.05 -17.39 -23.88
CA ALA A 64 -6.02 -17.56 -24.90
C ALA A 64 -6.33 -18.71 -25.87
N ASP A 65 -6.85 -19.82 -25.35
CA ASP A 65 -7.20 -21.03 -26.13
C ASP A 65 -8.35 -20.84 -27.13
N THR A 66 -9.06 -19.70 -27.06
CA THR A 66 -10.20 -19.39 -27.94
C THR A 66 -9.96 -18.21 -28.89
N THR A 67 -8.75 -17.67 -28.89
CA THR A 67 -8.37 -16.50 -29.71
C THR A 67 -8.40 -16.79 -31.22
N GLU A 68 -8.40 -18.05 -31.64
CA GLU A 68 -8.63 -18.44 -33.04
C GLU A 68 -9.94 -17.89 -33.62
N SER A 69 -10.94 -17.64 -32.77
CA SER A 69 -12.24 -17.08 -33.17
C SER A 69 -12.18 -15.62 -33.62
N TRP A 70 -11.10 -14.89 -33.30
CA TRP A 70 -10.95 -13.48 -33.66
C TRP A 70 -10.96 -13.25 -35.17
N GLN A 71 -10.37 -14.16 -35.95
CA GLN A 71 -10.31 -14.03 -37.42
C GLN A 71 -11.72 -14.03 -38.02
N SER A 72 -12.57 -14.96 -37.57
CA SER A 72 -13.96 -15.06 -38.00
C SER A 72 -14.77 -13.85 -37.55
N TRP A 73 -14.58 -13.40 -36.31
CA TRP A 73 -15.26 -12.21 -35.79
C TRP A 73 -14.88 -10.93 -36.56
N LEU A 74 -13.60 -10.72 -36.85
CA LEU A 74 -13.12 -9.59 -37.65
C LEU A 74 -13.67 -9.65 -39.08
N ALA A 75 -13.79 -10.84 -39.68
CA ALA A 75 -14.37 -10.97 -41.01
C ALA A 75 -15.88 -10.61 -41.06
N GLU A 76 -16.61 -10.88 -39.98
CA GLU A 76 -18.05 -10.62 -39.87
C GLU A 76 -18.38 -9.18 -39.44
N LYS A 77 -17.66 -8.66 -38.44
CA LYS A 77 -17.94 -7.38 -37.76
C LYS A 77 -16.92 -6.29 -38.07
N GLY A 78 -15.74 -6.64 -38.57
CA GLY A 78 -14.57 -5.76 -38.69
C GLY A 78 -14.53 -4.88 -39.93
N ARG A 79 -15.63 -4.19 -40.27
CA ARG A 79 -15.52 -3.00 -41.13
C ARG A 79 -15.24 -1.80 -40.24
N ASP A 80 -14.12 -1.12 -40.49
CA ASP A 80 -13.49 0.01 -39.75
C ASP A 80 -14.41 0.93 -38.91
N GLN A 81 -15.63 1.20 -39.40
CA GLN A 81 -16.59 2.09 -38.76
C GLN A 81 -17.08 1.60 -37.40
N ASP A 82 -17.23 0.28 -37.19
CA ASP A 82 -17.70 -0.25 -35.89
C ASP A 82 -16.61 -0.23 -34.83
N LEU A 83 -15.36 -0.46 -35.22
CA LEU A 83 -14.21 -0.43 -34.31
C LEU A 83 -13.84 0.99 -33.91
N SER A 84 -13.81 1.92 -34.87
CA SER A 84 -13.57 3.34 -34.60
C SER A 84 -14.63 3.91 -33.65
N ALA A 85 -15.91 3.56 -33.84
CA ALA A 85 -16.97 3.98 -32.93
C ALA A 85 -16.83 3.40 -31.52
N ALA A 86 -16.41 2.14 -31.38
CA ALA A 86 -16.17 1.50 -30.08
C ALA A 86 -15.05 2.21 -29.28
N LEU A 87 -14.06 2.76 -29.97
CA LEU A 87 -12.86 3.38 -29.40
C LEU A 87 -12.90 4.92 -29.35
N ALA A 88 -13.99 5.56 -29.79
CA ALA A 88 -14.05 7.02 -29.99
C ALA A 88 -13.67 7.85 -28.75
N ASP A 89 -14.02 7.39 -27.54
CA ASP A 89 -13.74 8.08 -26.27
C ASP A 89 -12.56 7.47 -25.50
N LEU A 90 -11.76 6.61 -26.14
CA LEU A 90 -10.59 6.01 -25.51
C LEU A 90 -9.34 6.82 -25.85
N THR A 91 -8.58 7.18 -24.81
CA THR A 91 -7.26 7.79 -24.98
C THR A 91 -6.21 6.89 -24.35
N MET A 92 -5.07 6.75 -25.03
CA MET A 92 -3.89 6.06 -24.50
C MET A 92 -2.80 7.08 -24.22
N ILE A 93 -2.24 7.02 -23.02
CA ILE A 93 -1.11 7.84 -22.60
C ILE A 93 0.07 6.91 -22.38
N VAL A 94 1.21 7.19 -23.05
CA VAL A 94 2.47 6.47 -22.84
C VAL A 94 3.41 7.41 -22.09
N ALA A 95 3.73 7.07 -20.85
CA ALA A 95 4.67 7.82 -20.03
C ALA A 95 6.07 7.20 -20.08
N ALA A 96 7.11 8.03 -19.95
CA ALA A 96 8.50 7.58 -19.92
C ALA A 96 8.87 6.92 -18.58
N ASP A 97 8.21 7.34 -17.49
CA ASP A 97 8.39 6.77 -16.17
C ASP A 97 7.11 6.87 -15.32
N GLU A 98 7.14 6.26 -14.14
CA GLU A 98 6.00 6.19 -13.23
C GLU A 98 5.59 7.55 -12.64
N ARG A 99 6.51 8.53 -12.63
CA ARG A 99 6.22 9.87 -12.14
C ARG A 99 5.46 10.66 -13.19
N GLU A 100 5.88 10.57 -14.45
CA GLU A 100 5.16 11.14 -15.57
C GLU A 100 3.77 10.50 -15.72
N GLU A 101 3.66 9.18 -15.56
CA GLU A 101 2.38 8.46 -15.57
C GLU A 101 1.42 9.04 -14.52
N ALA A 102 1.87 9.13 -13.26
CA ALA A 102 1.06 9.64 -12.17
C ALA A 102 0.61 11.10 -12.41
N LEU A 103 1.50 11.94 -12.93
CA LEU A 103 1.18 13.33 -13.25
C LEU A 103 0.16 13.44 -14.39
N ALA A 104 0.33 12.65 -15.46
CA ALA A 104 -0.58 12.65 -16.60
C ALA A 104 -1.99 12.20 -16.21
N LEU A 105 -2.09 11.14 -15.39
CA LEU A 105 -3.37 10.69 -14.83
C LEU A 105 -4.00 11.77 -13.94
N ALA A 106 -3.23 12.38 -13.03
CA ALA A 106 -3.74 13.43 -12.16
C ALA A 106 -4.25 14.65 -12.94
N LEU A 107 -3.57 15.03 -14.03
CA LEU A 107 -4.02 16.10 -14.93
C LEU A 107 -5.31 15.73 -15.66
N ALA A 108 -5.44 14.50 -16.16
CA ALA A 108 -6.66 14.03 -16.82
C ALA A 108 -7.84 14.02 -15.86
N MET A 109 -7.64 13.51 -14.64
CA MET A 109 -8.67 13.49 -13.59
C MET A 109 -9.08 14.92 -13.20
N ARG A 110 -8.11 15.82 -13.01
CA ARG A 110 -8.37 17.23 -12.69
C ARG A 110 -9.13 17.93 -13.82
N LYS A 111 -8.77 17.68 -15.08
CA LYS A 111 -9.46 18.26 -16.24
C LYS A 111 -10.94 17.88 -16.24
N ALA A 112 -11.25 16.59 -16.08
CA ALA A 112 -12.63 16.12 -16.02
C ALA A 112 -13.40 16.78 -14.87
N LEU A 113 -12.84 16.84 -13.66
CA LEU A 113 -13.48 17.52 -12.53
C LEU A 113 -13.65 19.04 -12.73
N ALA A 114 -12.85 19.67 -13.59
CA ALA A 114 -12.96 21.10 -13.89
C ALA A 114 -14.01 21.40 -14.97
N ASP A 115 -14.31 20.45 -15.87
CA ASP A 115 -15.23 20.65 -16.99
C ASP A 115 -16.71 20.72 -16.52
N SER A 116 -17.07 20.05 -15.42
CA SER A 116 -18.41 20.15 -14.81
C SER A 116 -18.42 19.69 -13.34
N SER A 117 -19.25 20.31 -12.50
CA SER A 117 -19.44 19.93 -11.09
C SER A 117 -20.05 18.54 -10.89
N ASP A 118 -20.76 18.03 -11.91
CA ASP A 118 -21.49 16.77 -11.83
C ASP A 118 -20.68 15.59 -12.40
N GLN A 119 -19.44 15.83 -12.84
CA GLN A 119 -18.59 14.77 -13.34
C GLN A 119 -17.94 13.98 -12.20
N THR A 120 -18.02 12.66 -12.33
CA THR A 120 -17.33 11.71 -11.47
C THR A 120 -16.14 11.13 -12.20
N VAL A 121 -15.03 10.94 -11.50
CA VAL A 121 -13.82 10.34 -12.04
C VAL A 121 -13.35 9.24 -11.10
N ALA A 122 -12.91 8.12 -11.65
CA ALA A 122 -12.30 7.02 -10.91
C ALA A 122 -10.99 6.60 -11.57
N LEU A 123 -9.99 6.30 -10.74
CA LEU A 123 -8.77 5.62 -11.15
C LEU A 123 -8.86 4.16 -10.70
N VAL A 124 -8.83 3.22 -11.65
CA VAL A 124 -8.83 1.79 -11.36
C VAL A 124 -7.44 1.25 -11.66
N THR A 125 -6.74 0.77 -10.64
CA THR A 125 -5.42 0.15 -10.79
C THR A 125 -5.16 -0.88 -9.69
N PRO A 126 -4.55 -2.04 -10.00
CA PRO A 126 -4.03 -2.94 -8.97
C PRO A 126 -2.74 -2.40 -8.33
N ASP A 127 -2.07 -1.42 -8.94
CA ASP A 127 -0.84 -0.82 -8.41
C ASP A 127 -1.16 0.26 -7.36
N ARG A 128 -0.96 -0.10 -6.09
CA ARG A 128 -1.12 0.80 -4.94
C ARG A 128 -0.07 1.91 -4.91
N ALA A 129 1.11 1.72 -5.48
CA ALA A 129 2.12 2.77 -5.57
C ALA A 129 1.69 3.86 -6.55
N LEU A 130 1.19 3.48 -7.73
CA LEU A 130 0.59 4.42 -8.69
C LEU A 130 -0.58 5.20 -8.08
N ALA A 131 -1.53 4.53 -7.43
CA ALA A 131 -2.67 5.20 -6.78
C ALA A 131 -2.23 6.27 -5.77
N ARG A 132 -1.23 5.95 -4.91
CA ARG A 132 -0.67 6.89 -3.95
C ARG A 132 0.04 8.08 -4.61
N ARG A 133 0.78 7.84 -5.70
CA ARG A 133 1.44 8.92 -6.47
C ARG A 133 0.41 9.87 -7.09
N VAL A 134 -0.63 9.34 -7.74
CA VAL A 134 -1.72 10.15 -8.31
C VAL A 134 -2.41 10.97 -7.21
N ARG A 135 -2.71 10.36 -6.06
CA ARG A 135 -3.28 11.08 -4.90
C ARG A 135 -2.38 12.22 -4.44
N ALA A 136 -1.08 12.00 -4.34
CA ALA A 136 -0.12 13.04 -3.96
C ALA A 136 -0.09 14.19 -4.96
N GLU A 137 -0.14 13.91 -6.27
CA GLU A 137 -0.21 14.95 -7.31
C GLU A 137 -1.53 15.73 -7.24
N LEU A 138 -2.68 15.07 -7.09
CA LEU A 138 -3.99 15.72 -6.95
C LEU A 138 -4.06 16.62 -5.71
N LYS A 139 -3.45 16.21 -4.60
CA LYS A 139 -3.39 16.99 -3.37
C LYS A 139 -2.70 18.34 -3.55
N ARG A 140 -1.77 18.48 -4.51
CA ARG A 140 -1.12 19.77 -4.84
C ARG A 140 -2.12 20.80 -5.35
N TRP A 141 -3.25 20.35 -5.91
CA TRP A 141 -4.36 21.19 -6.35
C TRP A 141 -5.54 21.17 -5.39
N ASN A 142 -5.34 20.70 -4.15
CA ASN A 142 -6.37 20.60 -3.13
C ASN A 142 -7.58 19.74 -3.55
N ILE A 143 -7.34 18.73 -4.39
CA ILE A 143 -8.33 17.70 -4.75
C ILE A 143 -8.05 16.48 -3.88
N ASP A 144 -8.99 16.17 -2.98
CA ASP A 144 -8.94 14.93 -2.21
C ASP A 144 -9.73 13.85 -2.93
N ILE A 145 -9.19 12.63 -2.93
CA ILE A 145 -9.81 11.47 -3.54
C ILE A 145 -9.97 10.38 -2.50
N ASP A 146 -11.13 9.73 -2.51
CA ASP A 146 -11.38 8.56 -1.69
C ASP A 146 -10.66 7.35 -2.28
N ASP A 147 -9.85 6.70 -1.46
CA ASP A 147 -9.12 5.49 -1.84
C ASP A 147 -9.85 4.29 -1.24
N SER A 148 -10.66 3.63 -2.06
CA SER A 148 -11.46 2.46 -1.67
C SER A 148 -10.63 1.27 -1.21
N GLY A 149 -9.34 1.22 -1.57
CA GLY A 149 -8.41 0.20 -1.06
C GLY A 149 -7.91 0.49 0.36
N GLY A 150 -8.25 1.65 0.92
CA GLY A 150 -7.88 2.10 2.25
C GLY A 150 -6.37 2.24 2.46
N GLU A 151 -6.00 2.56 3.70
CA GLU A 151 -4.61 2.55 4.13
C GLU A 151 -4.26 1.19 4.77
N PRO A 152 -3.19 0.50 4.33
CA PRO A 152 -2.75 -0.71 4.99
C PRO A 152 -2.49 -0.46 6.48
N LEU A 153 -2.94 -1.39 7.34
CA LEU A 153 -2.68 -1.29 8.78
C LEU A 153 -1.19 -1.08 9.06
N SER A 154 -0.33 -1.74 8.29
CA SER A 154 1.14 -1.66 8.41
C SER A 154 1.74 -0.29 8.14
N SER A 155 1.03 0.61 7.45
CA SER A 155 1.45 2.02 7.23
C SER A 155 0.70 3.01 8.13
N SER A 156 -0.40 2.61 8.77
CA SER A 156 -1.10 3.44 9.74
C SER A 156 -0.23 3.74 10.98
N PRO A 157 -0.42 4.87 11.68
CA PRO A 157 0.32 5.19 12.91
C PRO A 157 0.22 4.10 13.99
N TYR A 158 -0.93 3.45 14.10
CA TYR A 158 -1.16 2.38 15.08
C TYR A 158 -0.43 1.09 14.69
N GLY A 159 -0.44 0.71 13.41
CA GLY A 159 0.27 -0.48 12.96
C GLY A 159 1.78 -0.30 12.91
N VAL A 160 2.27 0.91 12.61
CA VAL A 160 3.70 1.25 12.75
C VAL A 160 4.13 1.12 14.21
N LEU A 161 3.37 1.68 15.15
CA LEU A 161 3.62 1.50 16.58
C LEU A 161 3.63 0.03 16.99
N ALA A 162 2.60 -0.74 16.61
CA ALA A 162 2.51 -2.16 16.96
C ALA A 162 3.72 -2.95 16.44
N ARG A 163 4.17 -2.69 15.22
CA ARG A 163 5.38 -3.31 14.65
C ARG A 163 6.66 -2.92 15.39
N LEU A 164 6.81 -1.64 15.75
CA LEU A 164 7.96 -1.16 16.51
C LEU A 164 8.02 -1.83 17.89
N VAL A 165 6.88 -1.94 18.58
CA VAL A 165 6.78 -2.65 19.86
C VAL A 165 7.20 -4.11 19.67
N LEU A 166 6.58 -4.85 18.75
CA LEU A 166 6.91 -6.25 18.50
C LEU A 166 8.40 -6.46 18.15
N THR A 167 8.99 -5.53 17.41
CA THR A 167 10.40 -5.60 17.02
C THR A 167 11.31 -5.33 18.21
N CYS A 168 10.91 -4.43 19.14
CA CYS A 168 11.65 -4.19 20.37
C CYS A 168 11.62 -5.37 21.35
N PHE A 169 10.57 -6.19 21.31
CA PHE A 169 10.43 -7.40 22.12
C PHE A 169 11.06 -8.66 21.49
N GLY A 170 11.50 -8.61 20.24
CA GLY A 170 12.13 -9.74 19.57
C GLY A 170 13.61 -9.88 19.90
N ASP A 171 14.12 -11.11 19.84
CA ASP A 171 15.53 -11.46 20.14
C ASP A 171 16.56 -10.70 19.26
N ALA A 172 16.13 -10.15 18.12
CA ALA A 172 16.97 -9.42 17.16
C ALA A 172 16.86 -7.89 17.28
N CYS A 173 16.28 -7.36 18.36
CA CYS A 173 16.16 -5.92 18.56
C CYS A 173 17.54 -5.24 18.55
N LYS A 174 17.74 -4.19 17.75
CA LYS A 174 18.98 -3.37 17.73
C LYS A 174 18.69 -2.00 18.40
N PRO A 175 19.72 -1.18 18.64
CA PRO A 175 19.52 0.10 19.34
C PRO A 175 18.67 1.08 18.54
N VAL A 176 18.70 0.98 17.21
CA VAL A 176 17.95 1.87 16.32
C VAL A 176 16.44 1.65 16.45
N GLU A 177 15.98 0.43 16.77
CA GLU A 177 14.56 0.12 16.94
C GLU A 177 14.01 0.70 18.25
N TRP A 178 14.79 0.74 19.34
CA TRP A 178 14.42 1.46 20.56
C TRP A 178 14.28 2.96 20.32
N LEU A 179 15.22 3.54 19.57
CA LEU A 179 15.15 4.95 19.20
C LEU A 179 13.94 5.23 18.30
N ALA A 180 13.65 4.33 17.35
CA ALA A 180 12.47 4.45 16.51
C ALA A 180 11.16 4.37 17.32
N LEU A 181 11.08 3.49 18.32
CA LEU A 181 9.94 3.41 19.25
C LEU A 181 9.80 4.70 20.06
N LEU A 182 10.87 5.19 20.67
CA LEU A 182 10.88 6.43 21.46
C LEU A 182 10.58 7.69 20.62
N ALA A 183 10.94 7.67 19.34
CA ALA A 183 10.63 8.74 18.41
C ALA A 183 9.15 8.77 18.01
N HIS A 184 8.42 7.65 18.14
CA HIS A 184 7.07 7.53 17.63
C HIS A 184 6.07 8.48 18.33
N PRO A 185 5.20 9.21 17.60
CA PRO A 185 4.32 10.24 18.18
C PRO A 185 3.31 9.74 19.21
N LEU A 186 2.99 8.46 19.22
CA LEU A 186 2.05 7.83 20.16
C LEU A 186 2.73 7.27 21.42
N VAL A 187 4.06 7.22 21.49
CA VAL A 187 4.79 6.74 22.67
C VAL A 187 4.99 7.89 23.66
N ARG A 188 4.67 7.63 24.93
CA ARG A 188 4.83 8.60 26.03
C ARG A 188 5.53 8.04 27.26
N LEU A 189 5.35 6.75 27.58
CA LEU A 189 5.94 6.09 28.75
C LEU A 189 5.77 6.90 30.06
N GLY A 190 4.58 7.49 30.24
CA GLY A 190 4.28 8.34 31.40
C GLY A 190 4.92 9.73 31.41
N LEU A 191 5.68 10.10 30.38
CA LEU A 191 6.42 11.37 30.30
C LEU A 191 5.77 12.38 29.34
N PRO A 192 5.94 13.70 29.58
CA PRO A 192 5.70 14.72 28.57
C PRO A 192 6.54 14.47 27.31
N ARG A 193 5.99 14.76 26.13
CA ARG A 193 6.65 14.47 24.85
C ARG A 193 8.05 15.10 24.74
N ALA A 194 8.19 16.37 25.14
CA ALA A 194 9.46 17.07 25.08
C ALA A 194 10.55 16.40 25.94
N GLU A 195 10.16 15.87 27.10
CA GLU A 195 11.09 15.18 27.99
C GLU A 195 11.49 13.81 27.45
N LEU A 196 10.54 13.06 26.91
CA LEU A 196 10.84 11.79 26.24
C LEU A 196 11.82 11.98 25.07
N GLU A 197 11.62 13.00 24.23
CA GLU A 197 12.54 13.31 23.13
C GLU A 197 13.93 13.70 23.62
N ARG A 198 14.01 14.45 24.72
CA ARG A 198 15.28 14.84 25.35
C ARG A 198 16.03 13.61 25.86
N LEU A 199 15.36 12.75 26.62
CA LEU A 199 15.94 11.52 27.15
C LEU A 199 16.30 10.53 26.04
N ALA A 200 15.51 10.41 24.97
CA ALA A 200 15.84 9.55 23.83
C ALA A 200 17.16 9.97 23.15
N ARG A 201 17.41 11.28 23.00
CA ARG A 201 18.69 11.78 22.47
C ARG A 201 19.87 11.49 23.40
N LEU A 202 19.65 11.63 24.72
CA LEU A 202 20.68 11.32 25.71
C LEU A 202 20.97 9.81 25.76
N LEU A 203 19.94 8.97 25.65
CA LEU A 203 20.06 7.52 25.55
C LEU A 203 20.84 7.11 24.30
N GLU A 204 20.53 7.73 23.15
CA GLU A 204 21.27 7.51 21.91
C GLU A 204 22.77 7.79 22.10
N ILE A 205 23.11 8.99 22.56
CA ILE A 205 24.48 9.49 22.63
C ILE A 205 25.26 8.78 23.74
N GLY A 206 24.66 8.61 24.92
CA GLY A 206 25.33 8.12 26.12
C GLY A 206 25.41 6.60 26.22
N VAL A 207 24.47 5.86 25.62
CA VAL A 207 24.33 4.41 25.85
C VAL A 207 24.38 3.63 24.54
N LEU A 208 23.56 4.02 23.55
CA LEU A 208 23.32 3.21 22.35
C LEU A 208 24.42 3.33 21.28
N ARG A 209 25.15 4.45 21.23
CA ARG A 209 26.34 4.63 20.37
C ARG A 209 27.62 4.10 21.04
N GLY A 210 27.70 2.80 21.27
CA GLY A 210 28.99 2.14 21.57
C GLY A 210 29.05 1.19 22.76
N VAL A 211 28.03 1.13 23.63
CA VAL A 211 28.04 0.28 24.85
C VAL A 211 27.02 -0.87 24.78
N ALA A 212 26.17 -0.89 23.76
CA ALA A 212 25.00 -1.76 23.65
C ALA A 212 25.29 -3.21 23.18
N GLU A 213 26.43 -3.78 23.57
CA GLU A 213 26.79 -5.18 23.28
C GLU A 213 26.23 -6.17 24.32
N ASN A 214 25.85 -5.72 25.52
CA ASN A 214 25.37 -6.59 26.61
C ASN A 214 23.98 -6.19 27.11
N ARG A 215 22.93 -6.53 26.35
CA ARG A 215 21.54 -6.12 26.64
C ARG A 215 20.76 -7.10 27.50
N ASP A 216 21.33 -8.28 27.75
CA ASP A 216 20.74 -9.26 28.67
C ASP A 216 20.71 -8.72 30.11
N ASN A 217 21.53 -7.70 30.41
CA ASN A 217 21.53 -6.99 31.68
C ASN A 217 21.55 -5.47 31.47
N ILE A 218 20.36 -4.89 31.52
CA ILE A 218 20.10 -3.44 31.37
C ILE A 218 20.93 -2.61 32.36
N ASP A 219 20.98 -3.04 33.62
CA ASP A 219 21.68 -2.30 34.68
C ASP A 219 23.18 -2.30 34.42
N ALA A 220 23.74 -3.42 33.96
CA ALA A 220 25.14 -3.52 33.57
C ALA A 220 25.45 -2.63 32.36
N MET A 221 24.56 -2.59 31.35
CA MET A 221 24.70 -1.71 30.18
C MET A 221 24.74 -0.23 30.60
N LEU A 222 23.82 0.20 31.47
CA LEU A 222 23.75 1.58 31.96
C LEU A 222 24.95 1.92 32.84
N ALA A 223 25.39 1.01 33.71
CA ALA A 223 26.57 1.20 34.55
C ALA A 223 27.85 1.34 33.71
N GLN A 224 28.02 0.48 32.70
CA GLN A 224 29.15 0.55 31.77
C GLN A 224 29.14 1.86 30.98
N ALA A 225 27.96 2.30 30.53
CA ALA A 225 27.80 3.56 29.82
C ALA A 225 28.17 4.77 30.71
N ARG A 226 27.73 4.77 31.97
CA ARG A 226 28.08 5.81 32.95
C ARG A 226 29.57 5.83 33.29
N MET A 227 30.21 4.66 33.40
CA MET A 227 31.67 4.57 33.58
C MET A 227 32.42 5.11 32.35
N ALA A 228 31.99 4.74 31.15
CA ALA A 228 32.58 5.24 29.91
C ALA A 228 32.40 6.76 29.77
N ALA A 229 31.28 7.31 30.24
CA ALA A 229 31.02 8.75 30.26
C ALA A 229 31.99 9.53 31.16
N ALA A 230 32.50 8.91 32.22
CA ALA A 230 33.47 9.50 33.14
C ALA A 230 34.92 9.46 32.63
N ASP A 231 35.19 8.78 31.51
CA ASP A 231 36.52 8.75 30.91
C ASP A 231 36.91 10.13 30.37
N ARG A 232 38.15 10.55 30.62
CA ARG A 232 38.71 11.83 30.14
C ARG A 232 38.71 11.95 28.60
N HIS A 233 38.73 10.83 27.89
CA HIS A 233 38.69 10.76 26.42
C HIS A 233 37.28 10.55 25.86
N ALA A 234 36.25 10.48 26.73
CA ALA A 234 34.87 10.39 26.29
C ALA A 234 34.45 11.64 25.50
N HIS A 235 33.49 11.47 24.59
CA HIS A 235 32.99 12.58 23.80
C HIS A 235 32.35 13.64 24.73
N PRO A 236 32.59 14.95 24.51
CA PRO A 236 32.10 16.01 25.42
C PRO A 236 30.58 16.02 25.63
N ALA A 237 29.80 15.54 24.65
CA ALA A 237 28.35 15.43 24.79
C ALA A 237 27.93 14.36 25.82
N VAL A 238 28.71 13.29 25.97
CA VAL A 238 28.47 12.20 26.93
C VAL A 238 28.90 12.64 28.33
N GLN A 239 30.03 13.34 28.46
CA GLN A 239 30.52 13.90 29.73
C GLN A 239 29.57 14.94 30.36
N ARG A 240 28.70 15.57 29.55
CA ARG A 240 27.73 16.58 30.00
C ARG A 240 26.42 15.99 30.54
N ILE A 241 26.23 14.67 30.44
CA ILE A 241 25.04 14.01 31.00
C ILE A 241 25.13 14.12 32.53
N SER A 242 24.18 14.82 33.14
CA SER A 242 24.14 15.03 34.59
C SER A 242 23.77 13.75 35.34
N ASP A 243 24.04 13.70 36.64
CA ASP A 243 23.62 12.56 37.48
C ASP A 243 22.09 12.41 37.52
N ASP A 244 21.35 13.51 37.48
CA ASP A 244 19.89 13.51 37.37
C ASP A 244 19.42 12.93 36.03
N ASP A 245 20.11 13.28 34.94
CA ASP A 245 19.83 12.70 33.62
C ASP A 245 20.13 11.20 33.57
N TRP A 246 21.21 10.74 34.21
CA TRP A 246 21.50 9.32 34.34
C TRP A 246 20.38 8.59 35.11
N SER A 247 19.86 9.18 36.19
CA SER A 247 18.72 8.61 36.93
C SER A 247 17.44 8.54 36.08
N ALA A 248 17.17 9.60 35.30
CA ALA A 248 16.04 9.65 34.38
C ALA A 248 16.17 8.64 33.23
N LEU A 249 17.38 8.44 32.69
CA LEU A 249 17.68 7.44 31.67
C LEU A 249 17.47 6.02 32.20
N THR A 250 17.95 5.72 33.40
CA THR A 250 17.72 4.43 34.06
C THR A 250 16.22 4.17 34.20
N SER A 251 15.47 5.16 34.70
CA SER A 251 14.01 5.04 34.84
C SER A 251 13.35 4.80 33.48
N LEU A 252 13.72 5.54 32.43
CA LEU A 252 13.16 5.37 31.09
C LEU A 252 13.41 3.96 30.52
N VAL A 253 14.63 3.44 30.67
CA VAL A 253 14.98 2.12 30.16
C VAL A 253 14.27 1.01 30.93
N HIS A 254 14.09 1.15 32.25
CA HIS A 254 13.26 0.20 33.00
C HIS A 254 11.81 0.19 32.50
N HIS A 255 11.19 1.36 32.29
CA HIS A 255 9.82 1.41 31.73
C HIS A 255 9.70 0.80 30.33
N LEU A 256 10.77 0.80 29.54
CA LEU A 256 10.79 0.15 28.22
C LEU A 256 10.85 -1.38 28.32
N CYS A 257 11.43 -1.91 29.40
CA CYS A 257 11.71 -3.34 29.55
C CYS A 257 10.86 -4.03 30.63
N GLU A 258 10.08 -3.26 31.39
CA GLU A 258 9.07 -3.79 32.31
C GLU A 258 8.00 -4.55 31.51
N LYS A 259 7.77 -5.80 31.91
CA LYS A 259 6.74 -6.67 31.34
C LYS A 259 5.37 -6.36 31.93
#